data_AF-W7B2P8-F1
#
_entry.id   AF-W7B2P8-F1
#
_cell.length_a   1.000
_cell.length_b   1.000
_cell.length_c   1.000
_cell.angle_alpha   90.00
_cell.angle_beta   90.00
_cell.angle_gamma   90.00
#
_symmetry.space_group_name_H-M   'P 1'
#
loop_
_entity.id
_entity.type
_entity.pdbx_description
1 polymer ?
#
loop_
_entity_poly.entity_id
_entity_poly.type
_entity_poly.pdbx_seq_one_letter_code
_entity_poly.pdbx_strand_id
1 'polypeptide(L)'
;MGFGIPTFEVEISPVLFTPESLPFHYQGDQLFDEVWPELDPELHFSAVAVPNPHLISFVSKEIFESDKQGELASYLNGENPYFPDGVNVSFVRRLAENQIFVRTFERGVGFTNACGTAMSASSLIKKLLDHDKLEEALEVYNDGGMVKVTAEKTDGDFSLHLIGNATFTNKGTIEISEDGASVSLLSMEETNEQEGYLQLVKQVKAFLQQVK
;
A
#
# COMPACT_ATOMS: atom_id res chain seq x y z
N MET A 1 9.79 -13.21 2.07
CA MET A 1 8.81 -13.14 3.17
C MET A 1 9.32 -13.74 4.50
N GLY A 2 10.64 -13.97 4.68
CA GLY A 2 11.20 -14.49 5.93
C GLY A 2 11.04 -16.00 6.11
N PHE A 3 12.02 -16.65 6.73
CA PHE A 3 11.98 -18.10 6.98
C PHE A 3 11.19 -18.41 8.25
N GLY A 4 10.25 -19.34 8.19
CA GLY A 4 9.47 -19.80 9.34
C GLY A 4 8.39 -18.83 9.83
N ILE A 5 8.10 -17.76 9.07
CA ILE A 5 7.04 -16.79 9.40
C ILE A 5 5.76 -17.22 8.67
N PRO A 6 4.63 -17.39 9.38
CA PRO A 6 3.35 -17.65 8.74
C PRO A 6 2.96 -16.51 7.78
N THR A 7 2.47 -16.88 6.61
CA THR A 7 1.94 -15.94 5.62
C THR A 7 0.52 -16.32 5.25
N PHE A 8 -0.28 -15.30 4.96
CA PHE A 8 -1.68 -15.43 4.60
C PHE A 8 -1.91 -14.72 3.28
N GLU A 9 -2.80 -15.28 2.49
CA GLU A 9 -3.26 -14.71 1.23
C GLU A 9 -4.65 -14.13 1.42
N VAL A 10 -4.88 -12.96 0.84
CA VAL A 10 -6.18 -12.32 0.77
C VAL A 10 -6.42 -11.80 -0.64
N GLU A 11 -7.64 -12.02 -1.14
CA GLU A 11 -8.12 -11.37 -2.35
C GLU A 11 -8.59 -9.95 -2.03
N ILE A 12 -8.20 -8.98 -2.85
CA ILE A 12 -8.62 -7.59 -2.75
C ILE A 12 -9.34 -7.23 -4.06
N SER A 13 -10.64 -6.98 -3.91
CA SER A 13 -11.58 -6.60 -4.97
C SER A 13 -12.68 -5.71 -4.37
N PRO A 14 -13.37 -4.88 -5.17
CA PRO A 14 -13.12 -4.60 -6.58
C PRO A 14 -11.91 -3.65 -6.77
N VAL A 15 -11.34 -3.68 -7.97
CA VAL A 15 -10.37 -2.68 -8.44
C VAL A 15 -11.07 -1.78 -9.45
N LEU A 16 -11.13 -0.48 -9.17
CA LEU A 16 -11.84 0.48 -10.01
C LEU A 16 -10.93 1.63 -10.44
N PHE A 17 -11.11 2.11 -11.66
CA PHE A 17 -10.26 3.16 -12.26
C PHE A 17 -11.02 4.45 -12.56
N THR A 18 -12.35 4.44 -12.47
CA THR A 18 -13.18 5.57 -12.91
C THR A 18 -13.29 6.66 -11.85
N PRO A 19 -13.35 7.94 -12.24
CA PRO A 19 -13.58 9.06 -11.32
C PRO A 19 -14.87 8.99 -10.52
N GLU A 20 -15.88 8.22 -10.89
CA GLU A 20 -17.07 8.04 -10.04
C GLU A 20 -16.78 7.11 -8.85
N SER A 21 -15.82 6.19 -9.01
CA SER A 21 -15.41 5.24 -7.96
C SER A 21 -14.40 5.81 -6.97
N LEU A 22 -13.76 6.93 -7.35
CA LEU A 22 -12.76 7.65 -6.60
C LEU A 22 -13.36 9.02 -6.34
N PRO A 23 -13.66 9.49 -5.11
CA PRO A 23 -14.30 10.79 -4.90
C PRO A 23 -13.33 11.97 -5.20
N PHE A 24 -12.93 12.12 -6.46
CA PHE A 24 -12.01 13.14 -6.94
C PHE A 24 -12.50 13.77 -8.24
N HIS A 25 -12.22 15.05 -8.41
CA HIS A 25 -12.59 15.82 -9.59
C HIS A 25 -11.43 15.84 -10.59
N TYR A 26 -11.60 15.10 -11.68
CA TYR A 26 -10.66 15.03 -12.80
C TYR A 26 -11.42 15.13 -14.13
N GLN A 27 -10.84 15.80 -15.13
CA GLN A 27 -11.52 16.13 -16.39
C GLN A 27 -11.41 15.02 -17.46
N GLY A 28 -11.00 13.80 -17.10
CA GLY A 28 -10.89 12.65 -18.01
C GLY A 28 -11.59 11.39 -17.46
N ASP A 29 -11.70 10.36 -18.31
CA ASP A 29 -12.39 9.10 -17.98
C ASP A 29 -11.63 8.22 -16.98
N GLN A 30 -10.30 8.37 -16.93
CA GLN A 30 -9.38 7.66 -16.05
C GLN A 30 -8.08 8.46 -15.97
N LEU A 31 -7.44 8.49 -14.81
CA LEU A 31 -6.06 8.99 -14.66
C LEU A 31 -5.11 7.79 -14.66
N PHE A 32 -4.37 7.57 -15.75
CA PHE A 32 -3.42 6.46 -15.86
C PHE A 32 -2.15 6.87 -16.60
N ASP A 33 -1.05 6.94 -15.85
CA ASP A 33 0.27 7.38 -16.32
C ASP A 33 0.28 8.76 -17.00
N GLU A 34 -0.52 9.69 -16.49
CA GLU A 34 -0.64 11.03 -17.09
C GLU A 34 -0.01 12.09 -16.20
N VAL A 35 0.57 13.10 -16.84
CA VAL A 35 0.98 14.32 -16.14
C VAL A 35 -0.28 15.07 -15.72
N TRP A 36 -0.33 15.45 -14.44
CA TRP A 36 -1.38 16.33 -13.93
C TRP A 36 -0.72 17.65 -13.48
N PRO A 37 -0.58 18.65 -14.38
CA PRO A 37 0.23 19.85 -14.12
C PRO A 37 -0.19 20.65 -12.89
N GLU A 38 -1.48 20.63 -12.55
CA GLU A 38 -2.03 21.29 -11.36
C GLU A 38 -1.56 20.65 -10.05
N LEU A 39 -1.15 19.38 -10.07
CA LEU A 39 -0.55 18.69 -8.93
C LEU A 39 0.97 18.76 -8.98
N ASP A 40 1.55 18.36 -10.11
CA ASP A 40 2.98 18.45 -10.37
C ASP A 40 3.24 18.34 -11.89
N PRO A 41 3.96 19.29 -12.52
CA PRO A 41 4.20 19.31 -13.96
C PRO A 41 5.23 18.28 -14.45
N GLU A 42 5.97 17.64 -13.55
CA GLU A 42 7.03 16.68 -13.89
C GLU A 42 6.65 15.23 -13.55
N LEU A 43 5.63 15.02 -12.72
CA LEU A 43 5.21 13.70 -12.29
C LEU A 43 4.03 13.16 -13.10
N HIS A 44 4.13 11.87 -13.42
CA HIS A 44 3.02 11.08 -13.93
C HIS A 44 2.26 10.45 -12.78
N PHE A 45 0.93 10.40 -12.90
CA PHE A 45 0.04 9.88 -11.89
C PHE A 45 -0.88 8.81 -12.47
N SER A 46 -1.18 7.81 -11.64
CA SER A 46 -2.26 6.86 -11.86
C SER A 46 -3.19 6.87 -10.65
N ALA A 47 -4.50 6.91 -10.89
CA ALA A 47 -5.51 6.81 -9.84
C ALA A 47 -6.24 5.46 -9.93
N VAL A 48 -6.40 4.80 -8.79
CA VAL A 48 -7.07 3.50 -8.68
C VAL A 48 -7.69 3.31 -7.30
N ALA A 49 -8.86 2.70 -7.23
CA ALA A 49 -9.55 2.37 -5.99
C ALA A 49 -9.32 0.90 -5.65
N VAL A 50 -8.75 0.63 -4.47
CA VAL A 50 -8.45 -0.75 -4.01
C VAL A 50 -8.68 -0.90 -2.50
N PRO A 51 -9.92 -0.90 -1.97
CA PRO A 51 -11.15 -0.32 -2.52
C PRO A 51 -11.27 1.19 -2.23
N ASN A 52 -10.31 1.78 -1.50
CA ASN A 52 -10.24 3.21 -1.21
C ASN A 52 -9.28 3.92 -2.20
N PRO A 53 -9.32 5.26 -2.33
CA PRO A 53 -8.62 5.94 -3.40
C PRO A 53 -7.11 5.99 -3.20
N HIS A 54 -6.36 5.63 -4.24
CA HIS A 54 -4.90 5.75 -4.31
C HIS A 54 -4.48 6.61 -5.49
N LEU A 55 -3.63 7.60 -5.23
CA LEU A 55 -2.90 8.36 -6.24
C LEU A 55 -1.45 7.90 -6.22
N ILE A 56 -1.01 7.27 -7.31
CA ILE A 56 0.28 6.59 -7.41
C ILE A 56 1.16 7.31 -8.41
N SER A 57 2.42 7.55 -8.03
CA SER A 57 3.45 8.06 -8.95
C SER A 57 4.72 7.22 -8.87
N PHE A 58 5.25 6.81 -10.02
CA PHE A 58 6.56 6.18 -10.13
C PHE A 58 7.61 7.27 -10.27
N VAL A 59 8.56 7.30 -9.33
CA VAL A 59 9.47 8.43 -9.17
C VAL A 59 10.93 8.00 -9.14
N SER A 60 11.83 8.95 -9.45
CA SER A 60 13.26 8.75 -9.29
C SER A 60 13.63 8.61 -7.80
N LYS A 61 14.87 8.16 -7.55
CA LYS A 61 15.43 8.10 -6.20
C LYS A 61 15.39 9.45 -5.50
N GLU A 62 15.81 10.49 -6.20
CA GLU A 62 15.98 11.85 -5.67
C GLU A 62 14.63 12.41 -5.24
N ILE A 63 13.59 12.23 -6.06
CA ILE A 63 12.23 12.64 -5.73
C ILE A 63 11.68 11.82 -4.56
N PHE A 64 11.91 10.51 -4.55
CA PHE A 64 11.48 9.64 -3.46
C PHE A 64 12.14 10.02 -2.12
N GLU A 65 13.38 10.48 -2.12
CA GLU A 65 14.08 10.87 -0.89
C GLU A 65 13.80 12.32 -0.46
N SER A 66 13.13 13.11 -1.32
CA SER A 66 12.70 14.48 -1.03
C SER A 66 11.41 14.56 -0.22
N ASP A 67 11.08 15.78 0.22
CA ASP A 67 9.83 16.09 0.92
C ASP A 67 8.61 16.21 -0.01
N LYS A 68 8.79 16.13 -1.34
CA LYS A 68 7.75 16.38 -2.35
C LYS A 68 6.49 15.53 -2.13
N GLN A 69 6.65 14.26 -1.75
CA GLN A 69 5.49 13.40 -1.45
C GLN A 69 4.68 13.95 -0.27
N GLY A 70 5.36 14.38 0.80
CA GLY A 70 4.72 14.90 2.00
C GLY A 70 3.99 16.21 1.73
N GLU A 71 4.60 17.10 0.94
CA GLU A 71 3.98 18.35 0.50
C GLU A 71 2.72 18.10 -0.33
N LEU A 72 2.82 17.26 -1.37
CA LEU A 72 1.69 16.91 -2.23
C LEU A 72 0.57 16.24 -1.43
N ALA A 73 0.90 15.26 -0.59
CA ALA A 73 -0.08 14.54 0.20
C ALA A 73 -0.76 15.41 1.24
N SER A 74 -0.02 16.35 1.86
CA SER A 74 -0.60 17.31 2.81
C SER A 74 -1.59 18.24 2.13
N TYR A 75 -1.29 18.69 0.91
CA TYR A 75 -2.22 19.49 0.11
C TYR A 75 -3.48 18.70 -0.26
N LEU A 76 -3.31 17.48 -0.81
CA LEU A 76 -4.44 16.66 -1.28
C LEU A 76 -5.31 16.10 -0.15
N ASN A 77 -4.81 16.07 1.09
CA ASN A 77 -5.58 15.68 2.27
C ASN A 77 -6.06 16.90 3.10
N GLY A 78 -5.81 18.12 2.61
CA GLY A 78 -6.39 19.36 3.13
C GLY A 78 -7.52 19.88 2.23
N GLU A 79 -7.91 21.15 2.40
CA GLU A 79 -8.87 21.79 1.50
C GLU A 79 -8.29 21.94 0.09
N ASN A 80 -8.86 21.22 -0.87
CA ASN A 80 -8.44 21.26 -2.26
C ASN A 80 -9.61 20.90 -3.20
N PRO A 81 -9.59 21.35 -4.46
CA PRO A 81 -10.69 21.11 -5.40
C PRO A 81 -10.68 19.70 -6.01
N TYR A 82 -9.58 18.95 -5.87
CA TYR A 82 -9.35 17.69 -6.58
C TYR A 82 -9.80 16.47 -5.77
N PHE A 83 -9.37 16.34 -4.52
CA PHE A 83 -9.69 15.25 -3.60
C PHE A 83 -10.35 15.83 -2.35
N PRO A 84 -11.64 16.22 -2.40
CA PRO A 84 -12.33 16.82 -1.26
C PRO A 84 -12.39 15.90 -0.03
N ASP A 85 -12.43 14.58 -0.27
CA ASP A 85 -12.42 13.57 0.79
C ASP A 85 -11.00 13.04 1.09
N GLY A 86 -9.95 13.65 0.54
CA GLY A 86 -8.57 13.17 0.65
C GLY A 86 -8.26 11.91 -0.16
N VAL A 87 -6.99 11.51 -0.18
CA VAL A 87 -6.48 10.37 -0.98
C VAL A 87 -5.20 9.79 -0.37
N ASN A 88 -4.99 8.49 -0.53
CA ASN A 88 -3.71 7.88 -0.23
C ASN A 88 -2.71 8.22 -1.34
N VAL A 89 -1.63 8.90 -1.00
CA VAL A 89 -0.61 9.29 -1.99
C VAL A 89 0.59 8.36 -1.85
N SER A 90 0.86 7.58 -2.90
CA SER A 90 1.92 6.59 -2.92
C SER A 90 2.98 6.96 -3.95
N PHE A 91 4.22 7.10 -3.49
CA PHE A 91 5.39 7.17 -4.37
C PHE A 91 6.00 5.78 -4.46
N VAL A 92 6.36 5.39 -5.68
CA VAL A 92 6.87 4.06 -5.99
C VAL A 92 8.24 4.17 -6.65
N ARG A 93 9.19 3.40 -6.13
CA ARG A 93 10.49 3.17 -6.77
C ARG A 93 10.55 1.76 -7.34
N ARG A 94 11.04 1.66 -8.58
CA ARG A 94 11.45 0.37 -9.14
C ARG A 94 12.81 0.01 -8.56
N LEU A 95 12.92 -1.18 -7.99
CA LEU A 95 14.17 -1.71 -7.42
C LEU A 95 14.85 -2.70 -8.38
N ALA A 96 14.04 -3.56 -8.99
CA ALA A 96 14.41 -4.52 -10.02
C ALA A 96 13.17 -4.88 -10.85
N GLU A 97 13.32 -5.77 -11.84
CA GLU A 97 12.24 -6.20 -12.75
C GLU A 97 10.95 -6.56 -12.00
N ASN A 98 11.06 -7.41 -10.98
CA ASN A 98 9.93 -7.90 -10.18
C ASN A 98 9.89 -7.36 -8.75
N GLN A 99 10.50 -6.19 -8.52
CA GLN A 99 10.65 -5.63 -7.18
C GLN A 99 10.40 -4.12 -7.16
N ILE A 100 9.49 -3.67 -6.31
CA ILE A 100 9.19 -2.24 -6.11
C ILE A 100 9.22 -1.87 -4.63
N PHE A 101 9.54 -0.61 -4.32
CA PHE A 101 9.43 -0.02 -2.99
C PHE A 101 8.31 1.03 -3.00
N VAL A 102 7.33 0.86 -2.11
CA VAL A 102 6.19 1.75 -2.00
C VAL A 102 6.28 2.48 -0.66
N ARG A 103 6.26 3.82 -0.72
CA ARG A 103 6.05 4.67 0.45
C ARG A 103 4.71 5.35 0.30
N THR A 104 3.88 5.30 1.33
CA THR A 104 2.51 5.81 1.29
C THR A 104 2.29 6.83 2.39
N PHE A 105 1.69 7.96 2.01
CA PHE A 105 1.04 8.87 2.93
C PHE A 105 -0.44 8.49 2.95
N GLU A 106 -0.91 7.93 4.06
CA GLU A 106 -2.28 7.49 4.22
C GLU A 106 -3.19 8.64 4.63
N ARG A 107 -4.36 8.69 3.98
CA ARG A 107 -5.40 9.67 4.29
C ARG A 107 -5.77 9.60 5.77
N GLY A 108 -5.71 10.74 6.45
CA GLY A 108 -6.08 10.87 7.87
C GLY A 108 -5.08 10.29 8.86
N VAL A 109 -3.95 9.74 8.40
CA VAL A 109 -2.91 9.12 9.26
C VAL A 109 -1.54 9.76 9.05
N GLY A 110 -1.14 10.00 7.80
CA GLY A 110 0.21 10.44 7.45
C GLY A 110 1.09 9.30 6.93
N PHE A 111 2.41 9.44 7.02
CA PHE A 111 3.32 8.38 6.59
C PHE A 111 3.18 7.14 7.47
N THR A 112 2.88 6.00 6.85
CA THR A 112 2.77 4.70 7.53
C THR A 112 3.86 3.75 7.08
N ASN A 113 4.24 2.84 7.96
CA ASN A 113 5.24 1.82 7.64
C ASN A 113 4.70 0.74 6.70
N ALA A 114 3.37 0.56 6.64
CA ALA A 114 2.74 -0.41 5.77
C ALA A 114 1.28 -0.04 5.43
N CYS A 115 0.93 -0.20 4.15
CA CYS A 115 -0.42 -0.04 3.62
C CYS A 115 -0.67 -1.12 2.54
N GLY A 116 -1.37 -2.20 2.90
CA GLY A 116 -1.54 -3.36 2.01
C GLY A 116 -2.28 -3.04 0.71
N THR A 117 -3.28 -2.15 0.77
CA THR A 117 -4.03 -1.70 -0.40
C THR A 117 -3.17 -0.89 -1.35
N ALA A 118 -2.36 0.04 -0.83
CA ALA A 118 -1.42 0.83 -1.64
C ALA A 118 -0.35 -0.04 -2.30
N MET A 119 0.16 -1.04 -1.60
CA MET A 119 1.12 -2.02 -2.15
C MET A 119 0.49 -2.82 -3.29
N SER A 120 -0.76 -3.25 -3.11
CA SER A 120 -1.50 -4.02 -4.12
C SER A 120 -1.81 -3.17 -5.35
N ALA A 121 -2.32 -1.95 -5.13
CA ALA A 121 -2.60 -0.98 -6.17
C ALA A 121 -1.33 -0.63 -6.98
N SER A 122 -0.22 -0.34 -6.29
CA SER A 122 1.06 -0.02 -6.93
C SER A 122 1.62 -1.20 -7.73
N SER A 123 1.43 -2.43 -7.25
CA SER A 123 1.78 -3.64 -8.01
C SER A 123 1.00 -3.74 -9.31
N LEU A 124 -0.33 -3.54 -9.26
CA LEU A 124 -1.15 -3.57 -10.47
C LEU A 124 -0.72 -2.48 -11.46
N ILE A 125 -0.55 -1.23 -11.01
CA ILE A 125 -0.12 -0.14 -11.88
C ILE A 125 1.23 -0.48 -12.53
N LYS A 126 2.22 -0.96 -11.77
CA LYS A 126 3.52 -1.41 -12.32
C LYS A 126 3.31 -2.39 -13.46
N LYS A 127 2.54 -3.45 -13.21
CA LYS A 127 2.31 -4.52 -14.17
C LYS A 127 1.64 -4.03 -15.45
N LEU A 128 0.68 -3.12 -15.33
CA LEU A 128 -0.02 -2.54 -16.48
C LEU A 128 0.91 -1.63 -17.31
N LEU A 129 1.74 -0.82 -16.64
CA LEU A 129 2.73 0.05 -17.31
C LEU A 129 3.79 -0.74 -18.06
N ASP A 130 4.27 -1.83 -17.45
CA ASP A 130 5.38 -2.62 -17.99
C ASP A 130 4.92 -3.74 -18.92
N HIS A 131 3.61 -3.95 -19.06
CA HIS A 131 3.01 -5.09 -19.75
C HIS A 131 3.50 -6.44 -19.19
N ASP A 132 3.67 -6.51 -17.87
CA ASP A 132 4.03 -7.74 -17.17
C ASP A 132 2.88 -8.75 -17.19
N LYS A 133 3.24 -10.01 -16.93
CA LYS A 133 2.28 -11.05 -16.58
C LYS A 133 1.60 -10.73 -15.25
N LEU A 134 0.28 -10.76 -15.22
CA LEU A 134 -0.51 -10.44 -14.03
C LEU A 134 -0.31 -11.49 -12.92
N GLU A 135 -0.26 -12.75 -13.33
CA GLU A 135 -0.14 -13.94 -12.47
C GLU A 135 1.26 -14.12 -11.86
N GLU A 136 2.27 -13.43 -12.37
CA GLU A 136 3.62 -13.49 -11.82
C GLU A 136 3.72 -12.65 -10.55
N ALA A 137 4.22 -13.22 -9.45
CA ALA A 137 4.28 -12.51 -8.17
C ALA A 137 5.28 -11.35 -8.20
N LEU A 138 4.81 -10.13 -7.94
CA LEU A 138 5.65 -8.96 -7.70
C LEU A 138 6.00 -8.85 -6.21
N GLU A 139 7.28 -8.64 -5.89
CA GLU A 139 7.70 -8.36 -4.52
C GLU A 139 7.58 -6.86 -4.25
N VAL A 140 6.73 -6.51 -3.28
CA VAL A 140 6.48 -5.12 -2.91
C VAL A 140 7.04 -4.89 -1.51
N TYR A 141 7.97 -3.96 -1.39
CA TYR A 141 8.63 -3.59 -0.15
C TYR A 141 8.03 -2.31 0.42
N ASN A 142 8.09 -2.16 1.74
CA ASN A 142 7.86 -0.91 2.46
C ASN A 142 8.76 -0.85 3.72
N ASP A 143 8.64 0.18 4.56
CA ASP A 143 9.44 0.31 5.79
C ASP A 143 9.06 -0.73 6.87
N GLY A 144 7.86 -1.29 6.79
CA GLY A 144 7.31 -2.31 7.69
C GLY A 144 7.58 -3.76 7.25
N GLY A 145 8.17 -4.00 6.09
CA GLY A 145 8.42 -5.36 5.59
C GLY A 145 8.18 -5.50 4.09
N MET A 146 7.61 -6.64 3.69
CA MET A 146 7.30 -6.91 2.29
C MET A 146 6.04 -7.76 2.14
N VAL A 147 5.40 -7.66 1.00
CA VAL A 147 4.34 -8.57 0.54
C VAL A 147 4.68 -9.09 -0.85
N LYS A 148 3.97 -10.13 -1.29
CA LYS A 148 3.91 -10.55 -2.68
C LYS A 148 2.51 -10.29 -3.23
N VAL A 149 2.43 -9.77 -4.44
CA VAL A 149 1.15 -9.47 -5.08
C VAL A 149 1.10 -10.09 -6.46
N THR A 150 0.05 -10.86 -6.74
CA THR A 150 -0.37 -11.24 -8.09
C THR A 150 -1.69 -10.55 -8.43
N ALA A 151 -2.01 -10.52 -9.71
CA ALA A 151 -3.27 -10.00 -10.19
C ALA A 151 -3.90 -11.01 -11.17
N GLU A 152 -5.21 -10.96 -11.28
CA GLU A 152 -5.96 -11.66 -12.32
C GLU A 152 -6.91 -10.68 -12.99
N LYS A 153 -7.31 -10.98 -14.22
CA LYS A 153 -8.31 -10.21 -14.96
C LYS A 153 -9.35 -11.15 -15.54
N THR A 154 -10.59 -11.02 -15.07
CA THR A 154 -11.73 -11.84 -15.49
C THR A 154 -12.88 -10.93 -15.89
N ASP A 155 -13.45 -11.14 -17.08
CA ASP A 155 -14.58 -10.36 -17.62
C ASP A 155 -14.39 -8.82 -17.65
N GLY A 156 -13.13 -8.37 -17.64
CA GLY A 156 -12.78 -6.95 -17.62
C GLY A 156 -12.37 -6.41 -16.25
N ASP A 157 -12.73 -7.12 -15.18
CA ASP A 157 -12.45 -6.75 -13.79
C ASP A 157 -11.14 -7.34 -13.30
N PHE A 158 -10.44 -6.60 -12.44
CA PHE A 158 -9.22 -7.07 -11.79
C PHE A 158 -9.50 -7.56 -10.36
N SER A 159 -8.85 -8.65 -9.98
CA SER A 159 -8.68 -9.09 -8.59
C SER A 159 -7.19 -9.11 -8.25
N LEU A 160 -6.85 -8.73 -7.01
CA LEU A 160 -5.47 -8.74 -6.53
C LEU A 160 -5.33 -9.74 -5.41
N HIS A 161 -4.27 -10.54 -5.42
CA HIS A 161 -3.97 -11.49 -4.36
C HIS A 161 -2.75 -10.99 -3.60
N LEU A 162 -2.95 -10.52 -2.38
CA LEU A 162 -1.87 -10.07 -1.49
C LEU A 162 -1.49 -11.20 -0.55
N ILE A 163 -0.21 -11.58 -0.59
CA ILE A 163 0.39 -12.52 0.34
C ILE A 163 1.34 -11.76 1.26
N GLY A 164 1.06 -11.80 2.57
CA GLY A 164 1.84 -11.09 3.58
C GLY A 164 1.93 -11.87 4.89
N ASN A 165 2.82 -11.45 5.79
CA ASN A 165 2.88 -12.01 7.13
C ASN A 165 1.78 -11.45 8.03
N ALA A 166 1.25 -12.28 8.92
CA ALA A 166 0.47 -11.83 10.08
C ALA A 166 1.02 -12.53 11.32
N THR A 167 1.34 -11.74 12.33
CA THR A 167 2.11 -12.18 13.50
C THR A 167 1.24 -12.10 14.72
N PHE A 168 1.03 -13.21 15.42
CA PHE A 168 0.38 -13.18 16.73
C PHE A 168 1.37 -12.69 17.78
N THR A 169 1.12 -11.57 18.46
CA THR A 169 2.05 -11.08 19.51
C THR A 169 1.72 -11.63 20.89
N ASN A 170 0.43 -11.79 21.19
CA ASN A 170 -0.06 -12.26 22.47
C ASN A 170 -1.30 -13.13 22.28
N LYS A 171 -1.53 -14.02 23.24
CA LYS A 171 -2.78 -14.77 23.41
C LYS A 171 -3.26 -14.57 24.84
N GLY A 172 -4.55 -14.29 25.04
CA GLY A 172 -5.07 -14.01 26.38
C GLY A 172 -6.55 -14.33 26.52
N THR A 173 -7.02 -14.25 27.76
CA THR A 173 -8.43 -14.37 28.12
C THR A 173 -8.87 -13.08 28.80
N ILE A 174 -10.01 -12.53 28.35
CA ILE A 174 -10.67 -11.40 28.99
C ILE A 174 -12.02 -11.85 29.54
N GLU A 175 -12.47 -11.21 30.60
CA GLU A 175 -13.84 -11.28 31.09
C GLU A 175 -14.53 -9.95 30.81
N ILE A 176 -15.78 -10.02 30.36
CA ILE A 176 -16.62 -8.87 30.05
C ILE A 176 -17.82 -8.95 30.99
N SER A 177 -18.14 -7.85 31.69
CA SER A 177 -19.30 -7.82 32.57
C SER A 177 -20.60 -8.06 31.81
N GLU A 178 -21.63 -8.57 32.49
CA GLU A 178 -22.93 -8.90 31.88
C GLU A 178 -23.59 -7.71 31.16
N ASP A 179 -23.34 -6.49 31.64
CA ASP A 179 -23.83 -5.24 31.04
C ASP A 179 -22.91 -4.69 29.93
N GLY A 180 -21.79 -5.35 29.64
CA GLY A 180 -20.78 -4.92 28.68
C GLY A 180 -19.99 -3.67 29.09
N ALA A 181 -20.20 -3.15 30.30
CA ALA A 181 -19.62 -1.89 30.75
C ALA A 181 -18.17 -1.99 31.22
N SER A 182 -17.68 -3.20 31.52
CA SER A 182 -16.32 -3.43 31.97
C SER A 182 -15.67 -4.63 31.30
N VAL A 183 -14.37 -4.51 31.05
CA VAL A 183 -13.51 -5.56 30.49
C VAL A 183 -12.33 -5.73 31.44
N SER A 184 -12.12 -6.95 31.95
CA SER A 184 -10.99 -7.33 32.79
C SER A 184 -10.10 -8.35 32.07
N LEU A 185 -8.79 -8.18 32.16
CA LEU A 185 -7.83 -9.13 31.61
C LEU A 185 -7.59 -10.25 32.64
N LEU A 186 -7.91 -11.49 32.29
CA LEU A 186 -7.69 -12.66 33.14
C LEU A 186 -6.31 -13.29 32.93
N SER A 187 -5.88 -13.38 31.68
CA SER A 187 -4.57 -13.93 31.32
C SER A 187 -4.05 -13.33 30.02
N MET A 188 -2.74 -13.25 29.90
CA MET A 188 -2.05 -12.88 28.66
C MET A 188 -0.69 -13.58 28.63
N GLU A 189 -0.37 -14.17 27.49
CA GLU A 189 0.88 -14.86 27.20
C GLU A 189 1.44 -14.27 25.90
N GLU A 190 2.72 -13.90 25.88
CA GLU A 190 3.43 -13.50 24.66
C GLU A 190 3.68 -14.73 23.78
N THR A 191 3.56 -14.58 22.46
CA THR A 191 4.03 -15.60 21.53
C THR A 191 5.48 -15.31 21.12
N ASN A 192 6.12 -16.28 20.46
CA ASN A 192 7.47 -16.12 19.92
C ASN A 192 7.48 -15.70 18.43
N GLU A 193 6.32 -15.45 17.80
CA GLU A 193 6.26 -15.13 16.37
C GLU A 193 6.86 -13.75 16.04
N GLN A 194 6.83 -12.83 17.00
CA GLN A 194 7.32 -11.45 16.83
C GLN A 194 8.82 -11.39 16.50
N GLU A 195 9.63 -12.32 17.02
CA GLU A 195 11.06 -12.37 16.74
C GLU A 195 11.34 -12.60 15.24
N GLY A 196 10.56 -13.51 14.62
CA GLY A 196 10.65 -13.79 13.20
C GLY A 196 10.31 -12.55 12.37
N TYR A 197 9.22 -11.87 12.70
CA TYR A 197 8.82 -10.64 12.02
C TYR A 197 9.87 -9.52 12.13
N LEU A 198 10.40 -9.27 13.34
CA LEU A 198 11.43 -8.24 13.52
C LEU A 198 12.70 -8.54 12.72
N GLN A 199 13.07 -9.82 12.60
CA GLN A 199 14.19 -10.22 11.75
C GLN A 199 13.90 -10.00 10.26
N LEU A 200 12.68 -10.25 9.80
CA LEU A 200 12.24 -9.90 8.43
C LEU A 200 12.35 -8.40 8.18
N VAL A 201 11.83 -7.56 9.08
CA VAL A 201 11.92 -6.09 8.95
C VAL A 201 13.38 -5.64 8.87
N LYS A 202 14.26 -6.21 9.69
CA LYS A 202 15.69 -5.92 9.66
C LYS A 202 16.32 -6.28 8.31
N GLN A 203 15.97 -7.44 7.75
CA GLN A 203 16.45 -7.87 6.43
C GLN A 203 15.95 -6.95 5.32
N VAL A 204 14.67 -6.58 5.34
CA VAL A 204 14.09 -5.62 4.38
C VAL A 204 14.81 -4.28 4.45
N LYS A 205 15.02 -3.72 5.65
CA LYS A 205 15.75 -2.45 5.81
C LYS A 205 17.19 -2.55 5.29
N ALA A 206 17.89 -3.65 5.57
CA ALA A 206 19.23 -3.87 5.06
C ALA A 206 19.26 -3.99 3.52
N PHE A 207 18.28 -4.65 2.93
CA PHE A 207 18.12 -4.74 1.48
C PHE A 207 17.86 -3.36 0.86
N LEU A 208 16.87 -2.63 1.38
CA LEU A 208 16.52 -1.29 0.92
C LEU A 208 17.70 -0.31 1.01
N GLN A 209 18.59 -0.45 2.00
CA GLN A 209 19.82 0.33 2.09
C GLN A 209 20.87 -0.01 1.02
N GLN A 210 20.87 -1.23 0.47
CA GLN A 210 21.81 -1.64 -0.58
C GLN A 210 21.34 -1.22 -1.96
N VAL A 211 20.02 -1.23 -2.19
CA VAL A 211 19.40 -0.75 -3.43
C VAL A 211 19.10 0.75 -3.40
N LYS A 212 19.49 1.42 -2.31
CA LYS A 212 19.35 2.88 -2.17
C LYS A 212 20.19 3.57 -3.19
#